data_AF-A0A4Q5QI40-F1
#
_entry.id   AF-A0A4Q5QI40-F1
#
_cell.length_a   1.000
_cell.length_b   1.000
_cell.length_c   1.000
_cell.angle_alpha   90.00
_cell.angle_beta   90.00
_cell.angle_gamma   90.00
#
_symmetry.space_group_name_H-M   'P 1'
#
loop_
_entity.id
_entity.type
_entity.pdbx_description
1 polymer ?
#
loop_
_entity_poly.entity_id
_entity_poly.type
_entity_poly.pdbx_seq_one_letter_code
_entity_poly.pdbx_strand_id
1 'polypeptide(L)'
;MPKNLNYPLASFQKAYALSEAVDALGGSCTVENCALKMQRKISGGFMVIVSSAQKFNLVSFEKSIITISEEYKLIKHSYTNTERMALLRKAFLAPQVFSILYDRFKGRELPANMLDKILIREFGVEEITAGRVAGYFIEGLKTYGLLNGQNVVEEAKGNNEEQNQIETIADIKPVAIDAEQETNPKPSIEKTDASFNNIKTEVYELQLSGPGMQNKFTIEDEEDLEIVEAILKKIRKVLNTKAIN
;
A
#
# COMPACT_ATOMS: atom_id res chain seq x y z
N MET A 1 23.66 15.91 3.29
CA MET A 1 23.16 14.62 2.77
C MET A 1 21.85 14.87 2.04
N PRO A 2 21.59 14.24 0.88
CA PRO A 2 20.42 14.56 0.07
C PRO A 2 19.14 14.17 0.83
N LYS A 3 18.26 15.14 1.05
CA LYS A 3 17.01 15.02 1.83
C LYS A 3 15.87 14.33 1.07
N ASN A 4 16.16 13.66 -0.04
CA ASN A 4 15.15 13.06 -0.91
C ASN A 4 15.19 11.54 -0.81
N LEU A 5 14.89 11.00 0.38
CA LEU A 5 14.59 9.58 0.48
C LEU A 5 13.19 9.31 -0.07
N ASN A 6 13.05 8.20 -0.79
CA ASN A 6 11.79 7.78 -1.38
C ASN A 6 10.87 7.14 -0.31
N TYR A 7 9.85 7.88 0.14
CA TYR A 7 8.80 7.39 1.04
C TYR A 7 7.39 7.65 0.50
N PRO A 8 6.44 6.74 0.73
CA PRO A 8 5.05 6.90 0.31
C PRO A 8 4.30 7.87 1.23
N LEU A 9 3.33 8.59 0.66
CA LEU A 9 2.47 9.55 1.37
C LEU A 9 1.01 9.08 1.47
N ALA A 10 0.73 7.86 1.02
CA ALA A 10 -0.50 7.12 1.21
C ALA A 10 -0.17 5.67 1.62
N SER A 11 -1.12 4.99 2.26
CA SER A 11 -0.97 3.58 2.63
C SER A 11 -0.86 2.68 1.40
N PHE A 12 -0.23 1.51 1.58
CA PHE A 12 -0.13 0.50 0.53
C PHE A 12 -1.52 0.06 0.06
N GLN A 13 -2.48 -0.09 0.96
CA GLN A 13 -3.86 -0.46 0.60
C GLN A 13 -4.49 0.53 -0.38
N LYS A 14 -4.34 1.84 -0.14
CA LYS A 14 -4.87 2.88 -1.06
C LYS A 14 -4.18 2.83 -2.41
N ALA A 15 -2.87 2.60 -2.43
CA ALA A 15 -2.08 2.44 -3.66
C ALA A 15 -2.47 1.17 -4.44
N TYR A 16 -2.72 0.06 -3.74
CA TYR A 16 -3.15 -1.20 -4.32
C TYR A 16 -4.56 -1.09 -4.91
N ALA A 17 -5.50 -0.47 -4.19
CA ALA A 17 -6.85 -0.20 -4.69
C ALA A 17 -6.84 0.69 -5.95
N LEU A 18 -5.93 1.67 -6.02
CA LEU A 18 -5.73 2.46 -7.25
C LEU A 18 -5.26 1.57 -8.41
N SER A 19 -4.35 0.62 -8.14
CA SER A 19 -3.83 -0.30 -9.15
C SER A 19 -4.92 -1.25 -9.66
N GLU A 20 -5.81 -1.72 -8.78
CA GLU A 20 -7.02 -2.48 -9.16
C GLU A 20 -7.98 -1.67 -10.03
N ALA A 21 -8.16 -0.37 -9.73
CA ALA A 21 -9.00 0.50 -10.56
C ALA A 21 -8.42 0.67 -11.98
N VAL A 22 -7.11 0.84 -12.11
CA VAL A 22 -6.41 0.96 -13.41
C VAL A 22 -6.50 -0.34 -14.19
N ASP A 23 -6.27 -1.47 -13.52
CA ASP A 23 -6.41 -2.81 -14.10
C ASP A 23 -7.84 -3.06 -14.62
N ALA A 24 -8.86 -2.71 -13.84
CA ALA A 24 -10.27 -2.80 -14.23
C ALA A 24 -10.65 -1.90 -15.42
N LEU A 25 -9.83 -0.88 -15.72
CA LEU A 25 -9.98 0.00 -16.88
C LEU A 25 -9.15 -0.47 -18.10
N GLY A 26 -8.56 -1.67 -18.06
CA GLY A 26 -7.78 -2.25 -19.15
C GLY A 26 -6.27 -2.15 -18.97
N GLY A 27 -5.79 -1.89 -17.75
CA GLY A 27 -4.36 -1.88 -17.42
C GLY A 27 -3.63 -0.58 -17.73
N SER A 28 -4.23 0.33 -18.48
CA SER A 28 -3.74 1.69 -18.67
C SER A 28 -4.92 2.65 -18.83
N CYS A 29 -4.90 3.77 -18.13
CA CYS A 29 -5.96 4.76 -18.19
C CYS A 29 -5.46 6.17 -17.83
N THR A 30 -6.26 7.19 -18.18
CA THR A 30 -5.96 8.57 -17.76
C THR A 30 -6.27 8.78 -16.28
N VAL A 31 -5.66 9.79 -15.67
CA VAL A 31 -5.93 10.16 -14.26
C VAL A 31 -7.42 10.41 -14.04
N GLU A 32 -8.09 11.05 -15.00
CA GLU A 32 -9.52 11.38 -14.96
C GLU A 32 -10.38 10.12 -14.87
N ASN A 33 -10.11 9.15 -15.74
CA ASN A 33 -10.86 7.89 -15.78
C ASN A 33 -10.61 7.05 -14.52
N CYS A 34 -9.36 7.01 -14.04
CA CYS A 34 -9.03 6.34 -12.79
C CYS A 34 -9.75 6.98 -11.60
N ALA A 35 -9.74 8.30 -11.50
CA ALA A 35 -10.41 9.03 -10.43
C ALA A 35 -11.92 8.78 -10.45
N LEU A 36 -12.53 8.84 -11.64
CA LEU A 36 -13.95 8.54 -11.85
C LEU A 36 -14.28 7.09 -11.44
N LYS A 37 -13.45 6.11 -11.82
CA LYS A 37 -13.60 4.70 -11.44
C LYS A 37 -13.54 4.49 -9.92
N MET A 38 -12.67 5.21 -9.23
CA MET A 38 -12.55 5.20 -7.77
C MET A 38 -13.58 6.10 -7.07
N GLN A 39 -14.53 6.71 -7.81
CA GLN A 39 -15.51 7.66 -7.28
C GLN A 39 -14.88 8.83 -6.51
N ARG A 40 -13.72 9.30 -7.00
CA ARG A 40 -12.91 10.35 -6.40
C ARG A 40 -12.72 11.51 -7.36
N LYS A 41 -12.44 12.69 -6.79
CA LYS A 41 -12.05 13.87 -7.56
C LYS A 41 -10.54 13.92 -7.73
N ILE A 42 -10.09 14.33 -8.92
CA ILE A 42 -8.68 14.65 -9.16
C ILE A 42 -8.30 15.81 -8.24
N SER A 43 -7.39 15.53 -7.32
CA SER A 43 -6.99 16.43 -6.24
C SER A 43 -5.55 16.13 -5.85
N GLY A 44 -4.92 17.01 -5.08
CA GLY A 44 -3.59 16.74 -4.54
C GLY A 44 -3.54 15.43 -3.75
N GLY A 45 -4.59 15.13 -2.98
CA GLY A 45 -4.73 13.86 -2.26
C GLY A 45 -4.84 12.64 -3.19
N PHE A 46 -5.53 12.75 -4.32
CA PHE A 46 -5.57 11.68 -5.32
C PHE A 46 -4.19 11.46 -5.96
N MET A 47 -3.50 12.55 -6.33
CA MET A 47 -2.15 12.48 -6.89
C MET A 47 -1.12 11.91 -5.91
N VAL A 48 -1.32 12.11 -4.61
CA VAL A 48 -0.51 11.47 -3.56
C VAL A 48 -0.68 9.94 -3.58
N ILE A 49 -1.88 9.43 -3.85
CA ILE A 49 -2.11 7.98 -4.01
C ILE A 49 -1.40 7.48 -5.27
N VAL A 50 -1.55 8.17 -6.40
CA VAL A 50 -0.85 7.83 -7.66
C VAL A 50 0.66 7.76 -7.44
N SER A 51 1.24 8.81 -6.85
CA SER A 51 2.68 8.86 -6.54
C SER A 51 3.10 7.75 -5.59
N SER A 52 2.30 7.46 -4.56
CA SER A 52 2.62 6.37 -3.63
C SER A 52 2.55 5.00 -4.30
N ALA A 53 1.59 4.77 -5.20
CA ALA A 53 1.48 3.56 -5.98
C ALA A 53 2.70 3.34 -6.91
N GLN A 54 3.28 4.42 -7.46
CA GLN A 54 4.56 4.32 -8.16
C GLN A 54 5.70 3.91 -7.24
N LYS A 55 5.76 4.45 -6.02
CA LYS A 55 6.83 4.14 -5.05
C LYS A 55 6.78 2.70 -4.55
N PHE A 56 5.59 2.10 -4.53
CA PHE A 56 5.39 0.68 -4.26
C PHE A 56 5.60 -0.21 -5.50
N ASN A 57 6.02 0.36 -6.63
CA ASN A 57 6.15 -0.32 -7.92
C ASN A 57 4.87 -1.03 -8.37
N LEU A 58 3.69 -0.49 -8.07
CA LEU A 58 2.42 -1.09 -8.51
C LEU A 58 1.96 -0.53 -9.86
N VAL A 59 2.27 0.75 -10.11
CA VAL A 59 1.94 1.45 -11.36
C VAL A 59 3.12 2.30 -11.84
N SER A 60 3.11 2.65 -13.11
CA SER A 60 3.86 3.78 -13.67
C SER A 60 2.91 4.93 -13.96
N PHE A 61 3.43 6.16 -13.93
CA PHE A 61 2.68 7.36 -14.23
C PHE A 61 3.52 8.27 -15.12
N GLU A 62 3.08 8.42 -16.36
CA GLU A 62 3.77 9.22 -17.38
C GLU A 62 2.73 9.98 -18.22
N LYS A 63 2.98 11.27 -18.48
CA LYS A 63 2.12 12.11 -19.34
C LYS A 63 0.61 12.01 -19.00
N SER A 64 0.27 12.02 -17.71
CA SER A 64 -1.11 11.89 -17.22
C SER A 64 -1.79 10.53 -17.49
N ILE A 65 -1.00 9.50 -17.81
CA ILE A 65 -1.48 8.11 -17.98
C ILE A 65 -0.91 7.27 -16.85
N ILE A 66 -1.79 6.51 -16.19
CA ILE A 66 -1.44 5.54 -15.16
C ILE A 66 -1.50 4.15 -15.82
N THR A 67 -0.41 3.38 -15.71
CA THR A 67 -0.30 2.04 -16.28
C THR A 67 0.12 1.05 -15.21
N ILE A 68 -0.52 -0.11 -15.14
CA ILE A 68 -0.12 -1.17 -14.20
C ILE A 68 1.29 -1.67 -14.51
N SER A 69 2.05 -1.97 -13.46
CA SER A 69 3.38 -2.56 -13.54
C SER A 69 3.34 -4.07 -13.80
N GLU A 70 4.48 -4.66 -14.16
CA GLU A 70 4.64 -6.11 -14.19
C GLU A 70 4.55 -6.72 -12.78
N GLU A 71 5.09 -6.04 -11.77
CA GLU A 71 5.03 -6.47 -10.36
C GLU A 71 3.57 -6.62 -9.89
N TYR A 72 2.70 -5.68 -10.25
CA TYR A 72 1.27 -5.78 -9.95
C TYR A 72 0.62 -6.97 -10.65
N LYS A 73 0.94 -7.21 -11.92
CA LYS A 73 0.42 -8.38 -12.67
C LYS A 73 0.83 -9.69 -12.01
N LEU A 74 2.09 -9.80 -11.57
CA LEU A 74 2.58 -10.96 -10.83
C LEU A 74 1.77 -11.17 -9.53
N ILE A 75 1.51 -10.09 -8.77
CA ILE A 75 0.69 -10.16 -7.56
C ILE A 75 -0.73 -10.65 -7.89
N LYS A 76 -1.33 -10.15 -8.96
CA LYS A 76 -2.71 -10.49 -9.37
C LYS A 76 -2.83 -11.92 -9.90
N HIS A 77 -1.83 -12.40 -10.62
CA HIS A 77 -1.82 -13.72 -11.27
C HIS A 77 -1.12 -14.81 -10.47
N SER A 78 -0.71 -14.52 -9.23
CA SER A 78 -0.12 -15.52 -8.32
C SER A 78 -1.02 -16.74 -8.16
N TYR A 79 -0.45 -17.94 -8.21
CA TYR A 79 -1.19 -19.19 -8.15
C TYR A 79 -1.52 -19.60 -6.71
N THR A 80 -0.68 -19.20 -5.75
CA THR A 80 -0.83 -19.56 -4.34
C THR A 80 -0.91 -18.33 -3.46
N ASN A 81 -1.62 -18.45 -2.32
CA ASN A 81 -1.67 -17.38 -1.32
C ASN A 81 -0.29 -17.07 -0.72
N THR A 82 0.59 -18.07 -0.60
CA THR A 82 1.96 -17.89 -0.10
C THR A 82 2.79 -17.03 -1.06
N GLU A 83 2.74 -17.35 -2.36
CA GLU A 83 3.40 -16.57 -3.41
C GLU A 83 2.83 -15.14 -3.46
N ARG A 84 1.50 -15.00 -3.44
CA ARG A 84 0.82 -13.71 -3.39
C ARG A 84 1.31 -12.84 -2.24
N MET A 85 1.40 -13.43 -1.04
CA MET A 85 1.88 -12.72 0.15
C MET A 85 3.34 -12.31 0.03
N ALA A 86 4.21 -13.17 -0.52
CA ALA A 86 5.60 -12.81 -0.76
C ALA A 86 5.72 -11.62 -1.74
N LEU A 87 4.95 -11.62 -2.83
CA LEU A 87 4.95 -10.53 -3.80
C LEU A 87 4.37 -9.22 -3.20
N LEU A 88 3.31 -9.31 -2.39
CA LEU A 88 2.74 -8.15 -1.69
C LEU A 88 3.74 -7.54 -0.70
N ARG A 89 4.44 -8.36 0.08
CA ARG A 89 5.48 -7.86 1.00
C ARG A 89 6.65 -7.23 0.25
N LYS A 90 7.09 -7.85 -0.85
CA LYS A 90 8.12 -7.29 -1.73
C LYS A 90 7.73 -5.91 -2.25
N ALA A 91 6.49 -5.74 -2.72
CA ALA A 91 5.98 -4.45 -3.19
C ALA A 91 5.86 -3.44 -2.04
N PHE A 92 5.37 -3.87 -0.87
CA PHE A 92 5.26 -3.02 0.31
C PHE A 92 6.62 -2.47 0.78
N LEU A 93 7.67 -3.29 0.72
CA LEU A 93 9.03 -2.90 1.09
C LEU A 93 9.81 -2.21 -0.04
N ALA A 94 9.21 -1.99 -1.21
CA ALA A 94 9.88 -1.32 -2.34
C ALA A 94 10.34 0.12 -2.04
N PRO A 95 9.59 0.97 -1.29
CA PRO A 95 10.09 2.27 -0.88
C PRO A 95 11.32 2.15 0.03
N GLN A 96 12.37 2.92 -0.28
CA GLN A 96 13.67 2.82 0.40
C GLN A 96 13.55 2.99 1.92
N VAL A 97 12.73 3.94 2.38
CA VAL A 97 12.53 4.16 3.81
C VAL A 97 11.94 2.92 4.49
N PHE A 98 11.00 2.23 3.84
CA PHE A 98 10.36 1.04 4.42
C PHE A 98 11.29 -0.16 4.44
N SER A 99 12.06 -0.40 3.37
CA SER A 99 13.09 -1.46 3.35
C SER A 99 14.13 -1.26 4.44
N ILE A 100 14.69 -0.05 4.59
CA ILE A 100 15.72 0.22 5.61
C ILE A 100 15.16 0.08 7.02
N LEU A 101 13.93 0.56 7.27
CA LEU A 101 13.28 0.41 8.57
C LEU A 101 13.02 -1.06 8.90
N TYR A 102 12.50 -1.82 7.93
CA TYR A 102 12.26 -3.25 8.10
C TYR A 102 13.57 -3.99 8.42
N ASP A 103 14.63 -3.75 7.65
CA ASP A 103 15.94 -4.37 7.88
C ASP A 103 16.58 -4.01 9.23
N ARG A 104 16.28 -2.82 9.75
CA ARG A 104 16.77 -2.38 11.06
C ARG A 104 16.04 -3.09 12.21
N PHE A 105 14.74 -3.27 12.08
CA PHE A 105 13.89 -3.77 13.16
C PHE A 105 13.53 -5.25 13.03
N LYS A 106 13.89 -5.93 11.94
CA LYS A 106 13.72 -7.38 11.81
C LYS A 106 14.34 -8.13 13.00
N GLY A 107 13.56 -9.02 13.61
CA GLY A 107 13.95 -9.75 14.81
C GLY A 107 13.98 -8.91 16.09
N ARG A 108 13.49 -7.67 16.07
CA ARG A 108 13.43 -6.75 17.21
C ARG A 108 12.02 -6.18 17.40
N GLU A 109 11.81 -5.59 18.56
CA GLU A 109 10.59 -4.82 18.84
C GLU A 109 10.59 -3.49 18.06
N LEU A 110 9.48 -3.19 17.41
CA LEU A 110 9.28 -1.94 16.69
C LEU A 110 8.96 -0.81 17.69
N PRO A 111 9.74 0.28 17.75
CA PRO A 111 9.47 1.38 18.67
C PRO A 111 8.36 2.30 18.13
N ALA A 112 7.10 1.84 18.17
CA ALA A 112 5.96 2.55 17.57
C ALA A 112 5.83 4.01 18.02
N ASN A 113 6.07 4.29 19.32
CA ASN A 113 5.95 5.63 19.91
C ASN A 113 7.09 6.59 19.55
N MET A 114 8.18 6.12 18.93
CA MET A 114 9.32 6.95 18.53
C MET A 114 9.63 6.86 17.04
N LEU A 115 8.84 6.09 16.28
CA LEU A 115 9.09 5.83 14.87
C LEU A 115 8.99 7.10 14.03
N ASP A 116 8.07 8.00 14.38
CA ASP A 116 7.96 9.34 13.83
C ASP A 116 9.25 10.16 13.99
N LYS A 117 9.86 10.16 15.18
CA LYS A 117 11.12 10.88 15.47
C LYS A 117 12.29 10.29 14.68
N ILE A 118 12.32 8.97 14.50
CA ILE A 118 13.33 8.29 13.68
C ILE A 118 13.16 8.71 12.21
N LEU A 119 11.94 8.69 11.69
CA LEU A 119 11.63 9.12 10.32
C LEU A 119 12.06 10.57 10.05
N ILE A 120 11.81 11.48 10.99
CA ILE A 120 12.21 12.90 10.84
C ILE A 120 13.73 13.04 10.89
N ARG A 121 14.38 12.48 11.92
CA ARG A 121 15.80 12.74 12.18
C ARG A 121 16.73 12.02 11.20
N GLU A 122 16.38 10.81 10.81
CA GLU A 122 17.28 9.96 10.02
C GLU A 122 16.91 9.90 8.54
N PHE A 123 15.61 9.95 8.23
CA PHE A 123 15.11 9.80 6.85
C PHE A 123 14.65 11.14 6.25
N GLY A 124 14.64 12.22 7.04
CA GLY A 124 14.25 13.55 6.58
C GLY A 124 12.77 13.68 6.22
N VAL A 125 11.91 12.81 6.77
CA VAL A 125 10.46 12.91 6.58
C VAL A 125 9.95 14.20 7.25
N GLU A 126 9.03 14.89 6.59
CA GLU A 126 8.44 16.11 7.13
C GLU A 126 7.70 15.84 8.45
N GLU A 127 7.88 16.70 9.44
CA GLU A 127 7.29 16.53 10.78
C GLU A 127 5.76 16.36 10.75
N ILE A 128 5.10 17.10 9.86
CA ILE A 128 3.63 17.07 9.68
C ILE A 128 3.15 15.72 9.11
N THR A 129 4.00 15.02 8.35
CA THR A 129 3.63 13.76 7.68
C THR A 129 4.21 12.53 8.37
N ALA A 130 5.25 12.68 9.19
CA ALA A 130 5.98 11.59 9.83
C ALA A 130 5.08 10.63 10.63
N GLY A 131 4.14 11.16 11.41
CA GLY A 131 3.18 10.32 12.15
C GLY A 131 2.30 9.46 11.24
N ARG A 132 1.87 10.01 10.09
CA ARG A 132 1.08 9.28 9.09
C ARG A 132 1.93 8.21 8.40
N VAL A 133 3.16 8.54 8.00
CA VAL A 133 4.08 7.61 7.36
C VAL A 133 4.45 6.45 8.30
N ALA A 134 4.67 6.74 9.59
CA ALA A 134 4.83 5.72 10.62
C ALA A 134 3.60 4.80 10.72
N GLY A 135 2.40 5.38 10.70
CA GLY A 135 1.14 4.65 10.65
C GLY A 135 1.06 3.70 9.45
N TYR A 136 1.35 4.19 8.24
CA TYR A 136 1.34 3.38 7.02
C TYR A 136 2.33 2.22 7.07
N PHE A 137 3.50 2.43 7.68
CA PHE A 137 4.48 1.37 7.88
C PHE A 137 3.99 0.31 8.86
N ILE A 138 3.50 0.72 10.04
CA ILE A 138 3.01 -0.21 11.08
C ILE A 138 1.79 -1.00 10.57
N GLU A 139 0.84 -0.32 9.94
CA GLU A 139 -0.35 -0.91 9.35
C GLU A 139 0.03 -1.93 8.29
N GLY A 140 0.94 -1.58 7.37
CA GLY A 140 1.41 -2.50 6.34
C GLY A 140 2.13 -3.73 6.93
N LEU A 141 3.00 -3.55 7.93
CA LEU A 141 3.66 -4.68 8.58
C LEU A 141 2.64 -5.64 9.22
N LYS A 142 1.59 -5.11 9.86
CA LYS A 142 0.51 -5.90 10.45
C LYS A 142 -0.27 -6.65 9.37
N THR A 143 -0.70 -5.95 8.31
CA THR A 143 -1.53 -6.50 7.24
C THR A 143 -0.83 -7.61 6.47
N TYR A 144 0.47 -7.46 6.20
CA TYR A 144 1.25 -8.45 5.44
C TYR A 144 1.95 -9.49 6.32
N GLY A 145 1.60 -9.56 7.62
CA GLY A 145 2.13 -10.58 8.53
C GLY A 145 3.63 -10.46 8.80
N LEU A 146 4.18 -9.25 8.68
CA LEU A 146 5.56 -8.90 9.03
C LEU A 146 5.67 -8.38 10.47
N LEU A 147 4.56 -8.35 11.21
CA LEU A 147 4.50 -7.95 12.62
C LEU A 147 3.76 -9.01 13.43
N ASN A 148 4.41 -9.54 14.48
CA ASN A 148 3.79 -10.42 15.47
C ASN A 148 3.81 -9.71 16.83
N GLY A 149 2.65 -9.15 17.23
CA GLY A 149 2.57 -8.26 18.37
C GLY A 149 3.38 -6.99 18.12
N GLN A 150 4.53 -6.86 18.80
CA GLN A 150 5.46 -5.74 18.62
C GLN A 150 6.74 -6.12 17.84
N ASN A 151 6.94 -7.42 17.55
CA ASN A 151 8.15 -7.92 16.93
C ASN A 151 8.03 -7.96 15.40
N VAL A 152 9.01 -7.41 14.70
CA VAL A 152 9.09 -7.52 13.24
C VAL A 152 9.61 -8.90 12.86
N VAL A 153 8.81 -9.66 12.13
CA VAL A 153 9.10 -11.05 11.75
C VAL A 153 9.88 -11.08 10.46
N GLU A 154 10.83 -12.01 10.36
CA GLU A 154 11.54 -12.29 9.12
C GLU A 154 10.58 -12.87 8.07
N GLU A 155 10.69 -12.41 6.83
CA GLU A 155 10.06 -13.11 5.72
C GLU A 155 10.56 -14.55 5.71
N ALA A 156 9.63 -15.50 5.83
CA ALA A 156 9.94 -16.89 5.60
C ALA A 156 10.45 -17.00 4.16
N LYS A 157 11.76 -17.22 4.01
CA LYS A 157 12.35 -17.55 2.71
C LYS A 157 11.68 -18.83 2.24
N GLY A 158 10.85 -18.72 1.21
CA GLY A 158 10.35 -19.88 0.50
C GLY A 158 11.55 -20.64 -0.04
N ASN A 159 11.84 -21.82 0.52
CA ASN A 159 12.79 -22.75 -0.03
C ASN A 159 12.21 -23.26 -1.36
N ASN A 160 12.55 -22.60 -2.46
CA ASN A 160 12.27 -23.12 -3.80
C ASN A 160 13.37 -24.13 -4.17
N GLU A 161 13.29 -25.32 -3.60
CA GLU A 161 13.84 -26.53 -4.23
C GLU A 161 12.70 -27.20 -5.02
N GLU A 162 12.38 -26.64 -6.18
CA GLU A 162 11.71 -27.42 -7.23
C GLU A 162 12.58 -27.35 -8.47
N GLN A 163 13.23 -28.48 -8.70
CA GLN A 163 14.09 -28.75 -9.84
C GLN A 163 13.25 -28.66 -11.11
N ASN A 164 13.60 -27.68 -11.95
CA ASN A 164 13.24 -27.62 -13.36
C ASN A 164 13.57 -28.96 -14.05
N GLN A 165 12.56 -29.79 -14.31
CA GLN A 165 12.62 -30.76 -15.40
C GLN A 165 12.01 -30.09 -16.63
N ILE A 166 12.89 -29.49 -17.43
CA ILE A 166 12.56 -29.03 -18.78
C ILE A 166 12.56 -30.29 -19.66
N GLU A 167 11.37 -30.72 -20.08
CA GLU A 167 11.24 -31.68 -21.18
C GLU A 167 11.69 -31.03 -22.49
N THR A 168 12.63 -31.71 -23.14
CA THR A 168 13.21 -31.42 -24.45
C THR A 168 12.15 -31.31 -25.55
N ILE A 169 12.09 -30.16 -26.23
CA ILE A 169 11.60 -30.05 -27.60
C ILE A 169 12.80 -29.73 -28.48
N ALA A 170 13.19 -30.72 -29.28
CA ALA A 170 14.18 -30.60 -30.33
C ALA A 170 13.60 -29.86 -31.55
N ASP A 171 14.54 -29.31 -32.35
CA ASP A 171 14.40 -28.85 -33.73
C ASP A 171 13.80 -27.46 -34.00
N ILE A 172 14.63 -26.41 -33.87
CA ILE A 172 14.78 -25.38 -34.92
C ILE A 172 16.25 -24.92 -35.00
N LYS A 173 16.89 -25.12 -36.15
CA LYS A 173 18.22 -24.58 -36.50
C LYS A 173 18.14 -23.12 -36.95
N PRO A 174 19.24 -22.34 -36.81
CA PRO A 174 19.22 -20.88 -36.87
C PRO A 174 19.35 -20.35 -38.31
N VAL A 175 18.73 -19.21 -38.59
CA VAL A 175 19.04 -18.34 -39.73
C VAL A 175 19.52 -17.00 -39.19
N ALA A 176 20.76 -16.66 -39.53
CA ALA A 176 21.42 -15.41 -39.21
C ALA A 176 21.07 -14.34 -40.25
N ILE A 177 20.85 -13.09 -39.80
CA ILE A 177 21.10 -11.88 -40.61
C ILE A 177 21.60 -10.77 -39.67
N ASP A 178 22.70 -10.16 -40.09
CA ASP A 178 23.49 -9.12 -39.44
C ASP A 178 22.89 -7.69 -39.49
N ALA A 179 23.37 -6.88 -38.53
CA ALA A 179 23.78 -5.45 -38.59
C ALA A 179 22.80 -4.31 -38.93
N GLU A 180 22.70 -3.34 -38.00
CA GLU A 180 23.11 -1.90 -38.10
C GLU A 180 22.55 -1.12 -36.87
N GLN A 181 23.39 -0.53 -36.00
CA GLN A 181 23.66 0.93 -35.83
C GLN A 181 22.37 1.79 -35.66
N GLU A 182 22.18 2.78 -34.76
CA GLU A 182 23.07 3.71 -34.07
C GLU A 182 22.27 4.65 -33.11
N THR A 183 22.96 5.26 -32.13
CA THR A 183 22.72 6.58 -31.49
C THR A 183 21.68 6.84 -30.36
N ASN A 184 22.26 7.39 -29.27
CA ASN A 184 21.72 8.24 -28.17
C ASN A 184 21.30 9.64 -28.70
N PRO A 185 20.60 10.57 -27.98
CA PRO A 185 20.90 11.02 -26.60
C PRO A 185 19.74 11.54 -25.68
N LYS A 186 20.09 11.76 -24.40
CA LYS A 186 19.48 12.58 -23.30
C LYS A 186 19.05 14.02 -23.72
N PRO A 187 18.21 14.82 -22.97
CA PRO A 187 18.50 15.24 -21.57
C PRO A 187 17.38 15.80 -20.62
N SER A 188 17.79 15.99 -19.34
CA SER A 188 17.50 17.07 -18.35
C SER A 188 16.18 17.27 -17.55
N ILE A 189 16.40 17.83 -16.35
CA ILE A 189 15.62 17.96 -15.11
C ILE A 189 14.84 19.29 -15.05
N GLU A 190 13.69 19.36 -14.35
CA GLU A 190 13.30 20.57 -13.60
C GLU A 190 12.30 20.31 -12.45
N LYS A 191 12.46 21.11 -11.39
CA LYS A 191 11.83 21.03 -10.05
C LYS A 191 10.66 22.02 -9.98
N THR A 192 9.63 21.74 -9.18
CA THR A 192 8.97 22.81 -8.39
C THR A 192 8.09 22.29 -7.26
N ASP A 193 8.31 22.90 -6.09
CA ASP A 193 7.56 22.80 -4.85
C ASP A 193 6.19 23.53 -4.94
N ALA A 194 5.19 23.07 -4.19
CA ALA A 194 4.15 23.93 -3.59
C ALA A 194 3.27 23.16 -2.58
N SER A 195 3.48 23.46 -1.30
CA SER A 195 2.61 23.11 -0.17
C SER A 195 1.27 23.84 -0.23
N PHE A 196 0.13 23.21 0.11
CA PHE A 196 -1.04 23.94 0.65
C PHE A 196 -1.91 23.12 1.60
N ASN A 197 -2.43 23.86 2.58
CA ASN A 197 -3.06 23.47 3.83
C ASN A 197 -4.55 23.08 3.71
N ASN A 198 -4.91 22.08 4.52
CA ASN A 198 -6.01 22.03 5.50
C ASN A 198 -7.44 22.42 5.06
N ILE A 199 -8.31 21.41 4.83
CA ILE A 199 -9.78 21.55 4.95
C ILE A 199 -10.37 20.26 5.55
N LYS A 200 -11.21 20.45 6.58
CA LYS A 200 -11.87 19.47 7.45
C LYS A 200 -12.67 18.38 6.72
N THR A 201 -12.48 17.13 7.11
CA THR A 201 -13.33 15.97 6.79
C THR A 201 -14.41 15.80 7.85
N GLU A 202 -15.65 15.55 7.41
CA GLU A 202 -16.80 15.30 8.29
C GLU A 202 -16.67 13.88 8.87
N VAL A 203 -16.49 13.82 10.19
CA VAL A 203 -16.32 12.59 10.96
C VAL A 203 -17.57 12.43 11.82
N TYR A 204 -18.26 11.30 11.70
CA TYR A 204 -19.45 11.01 12.50
C TYR A 204 -19.07 10.23 13.74
N GLU A 205 -19.69 10.53 14.88
CA GLU A 205 -19.38 9.88 16.15
C GLU A 205 -20.64 9.30 16.81
N LEU A 206 -20.57 8.01 17.16
CA LEU A 206 -21.63 7.26 17.83
C LEU A 206 -21.18 6.87 19.24
N GLN A 207 -21.90 7.37 20.25
CA GLN A 207 -21.65 7.02 21.65
C GLN A 207 -22.76 6.10 22.18
N LEU A 208 -22.38 4.92 22.65
CA LEU A 208 -23.27 3.93 23.25
C LEU A 208 -22.99 3.82 24.75
N SER A 209 -24.03 4.01 25.56
CA SER A 209 -23.97 3.96 27.03
C SER A 209 -25.00 2.99 27.58
N GLY A 210 -24.58 2.08 28.47
CA GLY A 210 -25.44 1.11 29.15
C GLY A 210 -24.79 0.54 30.42
N PRO A 211 -25.49 -0.32 31.17
CA PRO A 211 -24.97 -0.89 32.41
C PRO A 211 -23.72 -1.75 32.13
N GLY A 212 -22.54 -1.21 32.46
CA GLY A 212 -21.25 -1.87 32.25
C GLY A 212 -20.65 -1.74 30.84
N MET A 213 -21.22 -0.90 29.96
CA MET A 213 -20.66 -0.62 28.63
C MET A 213 -20.73 0.87 28.31
N GLN A 214 -19.57 1.47 28.06
CA GLN A 214 -19.45 2.81 27.50
C GLN A 214 -18.47 2.72 26.33
N ASN A 215 -18.99 2.82 25.11
CA ASN A 215 -18.18 2.73 23.90
C ASN A 215 -18.48 3.94 23.01
N LYS A 216 -17.42 4.49 22.41
CA LYS A 216 -17.45 5.64 21.52
C LYS A 216 -16.82 5.19 20.20
N PHE A 217 -17.59 5.30 19.13
CA PHE A 217 -17.22 4.85 17.80
C PHE A 217 -17.19 6.04 16.86
N THR A 218 -16.16 6.09 16.03
CA THR A 218 -16.02 7.09 14.99
C THR A 218 -16.28 6.39 13.66
N ILE A 219 -17.19 6.92 12.85
CA ILE A 219 -17.60 6.39 11.56
C ILE A 219 -16.96 7.29 10.50
N GLU A 220 -16.00 6.73 9.77
CA GLU A 220 -15.26 7.42 8.71
C GLU A 220 -15.57 6.82 7.34
N ASP A 221 -15.85 5.52 7.26
CA ASP A 221 -16.10 4.79 6.00
C ASP A 221 -17.38 3.89 6.08
N GLU A 222 -17.87 3.42 4.92
CA GLU A 222 -19.09 2.60 4.83
C GLU A 222 -18.98 1.26 5.58
N GLU A 223 -17.78 0.71 5.69
CA GLU A 223 -17.49 -0.52 6.43
C GLU A 223 -17.70 -0.37 7.96
N ASP A 224 -17.54 0.85 8.50
CA ASP A 224 -17.78 1.13 9.92
C ASP A 224 -19.27 0.98 10.27
N LEU A 225 -20.18 1.18 9.30
CA LEU A 225 -21.61 0.97 9.49
C LEU A 225 -21.93 -0.51 9.73
N GLU A 226 -21.23 -1.44 9.09
CA GLU A 226 -21.42 -2.88 9.32
C GLU A 226 -21.03 -3.29 10.75
N ILE A 227 -19.98 -2.66 11.29
CA ILE A 227 -19.54 -2.87 12.68
C ILE A 227 -20.58 -2.33 13.66
N VAL A 228 -21.12 -1.14 13.39
CA VAL A 228 -22.20 -0.55 14.17
C VAL A 228 -23.45 -1.44 14.16
N GLU A 229 -23.84 -1.98 13.02
CA GLU A 229 -24.97 -2.91 12.90
C GLU A 229 -24.76 -4.20 13.70
N ALA A 230 -23.57 -4.78 13.65
CA ALA A 230 -23.22 -5.98 14.41
C ALA A 230 -23.30 -5.72 15.93
N ILE A 231 -22.86 -4.56 16.40
CA ILE A 231 -22.94 -4.15 17.81
C ILE A 231 -24.39 -3.95 18.23
N LEU A 232 -25.19 -3.23 17.44
CA LEU A 232 -26.63 -3.04 17.70
C LEU A 232 -27.38 -4.38 17.75
N LYS A 233 -27.04 -5.33 16.87
CA LYS A 233 -27.59 -6.68 16.87
C LYS A 233 -27.22 -7.46 18.15
N LYS A 234 -26.00 -7.28 18.66
CA LYS A 234 -25.54 -7.87 19.93
C LYS A 234 -26.29 -7.26 21.13
N ILE A 235 -26.48 -5.95 21.16
CA ILE A 235 -27.28 -5.26 22.20
C ILE A 235 -28.74 -5.74 22.17
N ARG A 236 -29.34 -5.85 20.99
CA ARG A 236 -30.72 -6.38 20.82
C ARG A 236 -30.86 -7.79 21.41
N LYS A 237 -29.88 -8.66 21.21
CA LYS A 237 -29.86 -10.02 21.77
C LYS A 237 -29.79 -10.01 23.31
N VAL A 238 -28.98 -9.12 23.89
CA VAL A 238 -28.85 -8.96 25.34
C VAL A 238 -30.15 -8.43 25.96
N LEU A 239 -30.80 -7.46 25.32
CA LEU A 239 -32.09 -6.92 25.77
C LEU A 239 -33.22 -7.97 25.72
N ASN A 240 -33.29 -8.77 24.65
CA ASN A 240 -34.29 -9.85 24.54
C ASN A 240 -34.08 -10.97 25.56
N THR A 241 -32.83 -11.23 25.97
CA THR A 241 -32.53 -12.26 26.99
C THR A 241 -32.92 -11.78 28.39
N LYS A 242 -32.93 -10.47 28.62
CA LYS A 242 -33.32 -9.85 29.90
C LYS A 242 -34.83 -9.68 30.08
N ALA A 243 -35.63 -9.93 29.02
CA ALA A 243 -37.08 -9.83 29.04
C ALA A 243 -37.80 -11.17 29.37
N ILE A 244 -37.04 -12.26 29.59
CA ILE A 244 -37.57 -13.62 29.84
C ILE A 244 -37.37 -14.05 31.31
N ASN A 245 -36.85 -13.17 32.18
CA ASN A 245 -36.77 -13.37 33.63
C ASN A 245 -37.60 -12.32 34.36
#